data_AF-N6YR05-F1
#
_entry.id   AF-N6YR05-F1
#
_cell.length_a   1.000
_cell.length_b   1.000
_cell.length_c   1.000
_cell.angle_alpha   90.00
_cell.angle_beta   90.00
_cell.angle_gamma   90.00
#
_symmetry.space_group_name_H-M   'P 1'
#
loop_
_entity.id
_entity.type
_entity.pdbx_description
1 polymer ?
#
loop_
_entity_poly.entity_id
_entity_poly.type
_entity_poly.pdbx_seq_one_letter_code
_entity_poly.pdbx_strand_id
1 'polypeptide(L)'
;MPTIISRRFPYWLAIALLAVSLHASAAPGAAPPAFVAGPRLPPGIELSDAQQDQLFDLHHAQAPRLRQLQREADAALRELRALGEAESLDATRARAAAERHGRALAALLLARTELDARSRAVLSPAQRQTLEAERAEARPGPGAGP
;
A
#
# COMPACT_ATOMS: atom_id res chain seq x y z
N MET A 1 -35.74 -38.85 28.81
CA MET A 1 -34.52 -39.67 28.68
C MET A 1 -33.61 -39.08 27.60
N PRO A 2 -32.66 -38.18 27.92
CA PRO A 2 -31.69 -37.71 26.94
C PRO A 2 -30.30 -38.34 27.17
N THR A 3 -29.80 -39.07 26.19
CA THR A 3 -28.43 -39.63 26.21
C THR A 3 -27.47 -38.65 25.55
N ILE A 4 -26.63 -38.06 26.38
CA ILE A 4 -25.43 -37.28 26.05
C ILE A 4 -24.33 -38.28 25.65
N ILE A 5 -23.78 -38.18 24.44
CA ILE A 5 -22.50 -38.83 24.11
C ILE A 5 -21.54 -37.78 23.58
N SER A 6 -20.75 -37.27 24.52
CA SER A 6 -19.49 -36.57 24.32
C SER A 6 -18.50 -37.48 23.60
N ARG A 7 -17.87 -37.00 22.52
CA ARG A 7 -16.63 -37.56 21.99
C ARG A 7 -15.57 -36.47 21.96
N ARG A 8 -14.85 -36.34 23.09
CA ARG A 8 -13.48 -35.83 23.11
C ARG A 8 -12.55 -37.02 22.95
N PHE A 9 -11.69 -37.00 21.94
CA PHE A 9 -10.51 -37.86 21.89
C PHE A 9 -9.33 -37.04 21.36
N PRO A 10 -8.32 -36.76 22.21
CA PRO A 10 -7.07 -36.12 21.82
C PRO A 10 -6.07 -37.19 21.36
N TYR A 11 -5.43 -36.99 20.21
CA TYR A 11 -4.28 -37.79 19.81
C TYR A 11 -3.15 -36.86 19.36
N TRP A 12 -2.30 -36.58 20.33
CA TRP A 12 -0.91 -36.24 20.12
C TRP A 12 -0.19 -37.43 19.46
N LEU A 13 0.71 -37.08 18.53
CA LEU A 13 1.89 -37.82 18.05
C LEU A 13 1.75 -38.87 16.92
N ALA A 14 2.29 -38.51 15.75
CA ALA A 14 3.32 -39.25 14.96
C ALA A 14 3.33 -38.65 13.54
N ILE A 15 4.16 -37.65 13.25
CA ILE A 15 5.53 -37.78 12.73
C ILE A 15 5.65 -38.88 11.66
N ALA A 16 5.58 -38.47 10.39
CA ALA A 16 6.27 -39.13 9.30
C ALA A 16 6.88 -38.06 8.39
N LEU A 17 8.21 -38.10 8.34
CA LEU A 17 9.11 -37.30 7.53
C LEU A 17 8.75 -37.38 6.04
N LEU A 18 8.79 -36.24 5.36
CA LEU A 18 9.37 -36.19 4.02
C LEU A 18 10.19 -34.92 3.86
N ALA A 19 11.50 -35.12 3.80
CA ALA A 19 12.49 -34.11 3.50
C ALA A 19 12.34 -33.68 2.04
N VAL A 20 12.09 -32.40 1.81
CA VAL A 20 12.34 -31.74 0.53
C VAL A 20 13.28 -30.58 0.80
N SER A 21 14.54 -30.84 0.45
CA SER A 21 15.62 -29.96 0.06
C SER A 21 15.49 -28.46 0.38
N LEU A 22 16.29 -28.06 1.36
CA LEU A 22 16.77 -26.70 1.53
C LEU A 22 17.65 -26.34 0.32
N HIS A 23 17.18 -25.43 -0.54
CA HIS A 23 18.07 -24.53 -1.28
C HIS A 23 17.70 -23.10 -0.91
N ALA A 24 18.31 -22.66 0.18
CA ALA A 24 18.51 -21.25 0.45
C ALA A 24 19.44 -20.69 -0.63
N SER A 25 18.88 -20.19 -1.73
CA SER A 25 19.57 -19.15 -2.50
C SER A 25 19.31 -17.83 -1.79
N ALA A 26 20.07 -17.59 -0.72
CA ALA A 26 20.21 -16.26 -0.18
C ALA A 26 21.02 -15.44 -1.19
N ALA A 27 20.32 -14.79 -2.11
CA ALA A 27 20.94 -13.79 -2.98
C ALA A 27 21.53 -12.68 -2.09
N PRO A 28 22.86 -12.43 -2.13
CA PRO A 28 23.44 -11.27 -1.48
C PRO A 28 23.03 -10.04 -2.29
N GLY A 29 22.06 -9.27 -1.79
CA GLY A 29 21.64 -8.03 -2.44
C GLY A 29 20.16 -7.65 -2.32
N ALA A 30 19.33 -8.40 -1.60
CA ALA A 30 17.99 -7.94 -1.26
C ALA A 30 18.10 -6.75 -0.30
N ALA A 31 18.06 -5.54 -0.87
CA ALA A 31 17.89 -4.30 -0.13
C ALA A 31 16.76 -4.47 0.89
N PRO A 32 16.90 -3.95 2.12
CA PRO A 32 15.86 -4.07 3.13
C PRO A 32 14.52 -3.58 2.53
N PRO A 33 13.38 -4.25 2.86
CA PRO A 33 12.08 -3.72 2.46
C PRO A 33 12.02 -2.29 2.96
N ALA A 34 11.71 -1.35 2.06
CA ALA A 34 11.64 0.07 2.34
C ALA A 34 10.64 0.32 3.48
N PHE A 35 11.10 0.21 4.72
CA PHE A 35 10.46 0.80 5.87
C PHE A 35 10.46 2.29 5.59
N VAL A 36 9.28 2.79 5.25
CA VAL A 36 8.84 4.18 5.33
C VAL A 36 10.00 5.16 5.12
N ALA A 37 10.49 5.26 3.88
CA ALA A 37 11.04 6.53 3.48
C ALA A 37 9.89 7.53 3.65
N GLY A 38 9.97 8.39 4.66
CA GLY A 38 9.13 9.58 4.74
C GLY A 38 9.18 10.31 3.39
N PRO A 39 8.20 11.17 3.07
CA PRO A 39 8.18 11.86 1.78
C PRO A 39 9.54 12.53 1.55
N ARG A 40 10.34 12.01 0.61
CA ARG A 40 11.55 12.71 0.17
C ARG A 40 11.05 13.89 -0.65
N LEU A 41 10.91 15.02 0.02
CA LEU A 41 10.76 16.31 -0.66
C LEU A 41 11.98 16.51 -1.58
N PRO A 42 11.82 17.18 -2.72
CA PRO A 42 12.94 17.47 -3.62
C PRO A 42 14.08 18.18 -2.86
N PRO A 43 15.33 17.97 -3.28
CA PRO A 43 16.50 18.53 -2.63
C PRO A 43 16.45 20.06 -2.71
N GLY A 44 16.23 20.74 -1.58
CA GLY A 44 16.15 22.20 -1.55
C GLY A 44 15.30 22.79 -0.42
N ILE A 45 14.43 21.98 0.22
CA ILE A 45 13.60 22.45 1.35
C ILE A 45 14.11 21.87 2.66
N GLU A 46 14.84 22.71 3.38
CA GLU A 46 15.15 22.49 4.80
C GLU A 46 13.88 22.66 5.62
N LEU A 47 13.50 21.60 6.34
CA LEU A 47 12.38 21.60 7.28
C LEU A 47 12.89 21.81 8.70
N SER A 48 12.24 22.68 9.47
CA SER A 48 12.53 22.75 10.91
C SER A 48 12.10 21.46 11.61
N ASP A 49 12.70 21.15 12.77
CA ASP A 49 12.33 19.98 13.58
C ASP A 49 10.82 19.95 13.87
N ALA A 50 10.23 21.11 14.20
CA ALA A 50 8.80 21.23 14.41
C ALA A 50 7.96 20.88 13.15
N GLN A 51 8.41 21.26 11.96
CA GLN A 51 7.74 20.90 10.70
C GLN A 51 7.88 19.40 10.40
N GLN A 52 9.04 18.81 10.71
CA GLN A 52 9.27 17.37 10.54
C GLN A 52 8.35 16.56 11.47
N ASP A 53 8.23 16.96 12.74
CA ASP A 53 7.34 16.32 13.71
C ASP A 53 5.87 16.42 13.26
N GLN A 54 5.44 17.60 12.80
CA GLN A 54 4.08 17.78 12.28
C GLN A 54 3.79 16.90 11.06
N LEU A 55 4.74 16.77 10.14
CA LEU A 55 4.60 15.88 8.98
C LEU A 55 4.58 14.42 9.39
N PHE A 56 5.42 14.03 10.35
CA PHE A 56 5.45 12.68 10.89
C PHE A 56 4.09 12.31 11.49
N ASP A 57 3.56 13.14 12.38
CA ASP A 57 2.27 12.92 13.03
C ASP A 57 1.13 12.83 12.01
N LEU A 58 1.10 13.75 11.04
CA LEU A 58 0.13 13.78 9.96
C LEU A 58 0.14 12.46 9.16
N HIS A 59 1.32 12.00 8.73
CA HIS A 59 1.47 10.78 7.96
C HIS A 59 1.16 9.54 8.81
N HIS A 60 1.63 9.49 10.05
CA HIS A 60 1.40 8.39 10.96
C HIS A 60 -0.09 8.21 11.24
N ALA A 61 -0.82 9.30 11.46
CA ALA A 61 -2.27 9.28 11.67
C ALA A 61 -3.05 8.79 10.43
N GLN A 62 -2.59 9.11 9.21
CA GLN A 62 -3.27 8.67 7.98
C GLN A 62 -2.85 7.27 7.51
N ALA A 63 -1.70 6.76 7.95
CA ALA A 63 -1.14 5.50 7.46
C ALA A 63 -2.10 4.28 7.60
N PRO A 64 -2.85 4.09 8.70
CA PRO A 64 -3.80 2.98 8.82
C PRO A 64 -4.90 3.03 7.75
N ARG A 65 -5.46 4.22 7.48
CA ARG A 65 -6.51 4.42 6.47
C ARG A 65 -6.00 4.13 5.07
N LEU A 66 -4.82 4.65 4.70
CA LEU A 66 -4.21 4.39 3.40
C LEU A 66 -3.92 2.90 3.20
N ARG A 67 -3.39 2.22 4.22
CA ARG A 67 -3.17 0.77 4.18
C ARG A 67 -4.47 -0.01 4.01
N GLN A 68 -5.54 0.40 4.68
CA GLN A 68 -6.84 -0.24 4.55
C GLN A 68 -7.38 -0.12 3.12
N LEU A 69 -7.41 1.08 2.55
CA LEU A 69 -7.88 1.33 1.19
C LEU A 69 -7.07 0.55 0.15
N GLN A 70 -5.74 0.48 0.31
CA GLN A 70 -4.88 -0.33 -0.54
C GLN A 70 -5.25 -1.82 -0.44
N ARG A 71 -5.42 -2.37 0.77
CA ARG A 71 -5.81 -3.76 0.96
C ARG A 71 -7.15 -4.08 0.31
N GLU A 72 -8.12 -3.18 0.41
CA GLU A 72 -9.44 -3.32 -0.24
C GLU A 72 -9.32 -3.33 -1.76
N ALA A 73 -8.53 -2.41 -2.33
CA ALA A 73 -8.25 -2.37 -3.77
C ALA A 73 -7.58 -3.67 -4.23
N ASP A 74 -6.54 -4.13 -3.52
CA ASP A 74 -5.80 -5.34 -3.87
C ASP A 74 -6.68 -6.60 -3.75
N ALA A 75 -7.55 -6.66 -2.73
CA ALA A 75 -8.47 -7.78 -2.55
C ALA A 75 -9.49 -7.86 -3.69
N ALA A 76 -10.08 -6.74 -4.09
CA ALA A 76 -11.01 -6.69 -5.21
C ALA A 76 -10.33 -7.04 -6.54
N LEU A 77 -9.08 -6.60 -6.74
CA LEU A 77 -8.30 -6.95 -7.93
C LEU A 77 -7.93 -8.44 -7.97
N ARG A 78 -7.54 -9.03 -6.84
CA ARG A 78 -7.28 -10.47 -6.73
C ARG A 78 -8.52 -11.29 -7.05
N GLU A 79 -9.68 -10.87 -6.54
CA GLU A 79 -10.96 -11.52 -6.86
C GLU A 79 -11.28 -11.43 -8.35
N LEU A 80 -11.16 -10.24 -8.95
CA LEU A 80 -11.39 -10.05 -10.38
C LEU A 80 -10.47 -10.93 -11.23
N ARG A 81 -9.17 -11.02 -10.88
CA ARG A 81 -8.21 -11.91 -11.56
C ARG A 81 -8.62 -13.38 -11.41
N ALA A 82 -8.97 -13.83 -10.21
CA ALA A 82 -9.41 -15.20 -9.99
C ALA A 82 -10.66 -15.57 -10.80
N LEU A 83 -11.58 -14.62 -11.02
CA LEU A 83 -12.76 -14.82 -11.87
C LEU A 83 -12.40 -14.90 -13.37
N GLY A 84 -11.33 -14.23 -13.80
CA GLY A 84 -10.83 -14.30 -15.18
C GLY A 84 -10.11 -15.61 -15.51
N GLU A 85 -9.50 -16.26 -14.52
CA GLU A 85 -8.81 -17.56 -14.67
C GLU A 85 -9.75 -18.76 -14.50
N ALA A 86 -11.02 -18.54 -14.14
CA ALA A 86 -12.00 -19.61 -13.97
C ALA A 86 -12.44 -20.18 -15.33
N GLU A 87 -12.88 -21.45 -15.34
CA GLU A 87 -13.39 -22.13 -16.54
C GLU A 87 -14.56 -21.38 -17.20
N SER A 88 -15.36 -20.68 -16.39
CA SER A 88 -16.44 -19.81 -16.86
C SER A 88 -16.43 -18.50 -16.08
N LEU A 89 -16.58 -17.38 -16.80
CA LEU A 89 -16.67 -16.06 -16.21
C LEU A 89 -18.05 -15.81 -15.58
N ASP A 90 -18.09 -15.64 -14.26
CA ASP A 90 -19.24 -15.03 -13.57
C ASP A 90 -19.21 -13.51 -13.79
N ALA A 91 -19.92 -13.06 -14.83
CA ALA A 91 -19.93 -11.66 -15.23
C ALA A 91 -20.47 -10.72 -14.13
N THR A 92 -21.44 -11.17 -13.33
CA THR A 92 -22.02 -10.37 -12.24
C THR A 92 -20.99 -10.15 -11.13
N ARG A 93 -20.29 -11.21 -10.71
CA ARG A 93 -19.23 -11.09 -9.71
C ARG A 93 -18.02 -10.31 -10.24
N ALA A 94 -17.65 -10.52 -11.50
CA ALA A 94 -16.55 -9.80 -12.12
C ALA A 94 -16.81 -8.29 -12.15
N ARG A 95 -18.03 -7.89 -12.54
CA ARG A 95 -18.44 -6.48 -12.50
C ARG A 95 -18.40 -5.91 -11.08
N ALA A 96 -18.94 -6.62 -10.10
CA ALA A 96 -18.94 -6.18 -8.71
C ALA A 96 -17.51 -6.04 -8.14
N ALA A 97 -16.59 -6.94 -8.48
CA ALA A 97 -15.19 -6.86 -8.10
C ALA A 97 -14.49 -5.66 -8.75
N ALA A 98 -14.73 -5.41 -10.04
CA ALA A 98 -14.19 -4.25 -10.76
C ALA A 98 -14.69 -2.92 -10.16
N GLU A 99 -15.98 -2.80 -9.86
CA GLU A 99 -16.58 -1.61 -9.25
C GLU A 99 -16.04 -1.36 -7.83
N ARG A 100 -15.83 -2.41 -7.04
CA ARG A 100 -15.16 -2.31 -5.73
C ARG A 100 -13.72 -1.83 -5.86
N HIS A 101 -12.97 -2.41 -6.80
CA HIS A 101 -11.58 -2.02 -7.04
C HIS A 101 -11.49 -0.53 -7.43
N GLY A 102 -12.32 -0.08 -8.38
CA GLY A 102 -12.37 1.31 -8.82
C GLY A 102 -12.71 2.28 -7.68
N ARG A 103 -13.70 1.95 -6.84
CA ARG A 103 -14.05 2.78 -5.68
C ARG A 103 -12.92 2.86 -4.64
N ALA A 104 -12.28 1.74 -4.32
CA ALA A 104 -11.17 1.71 -3.37
C ALA A 104 -9.96 2.51 -3.88
N LEU A 105 -9.63 2.40 -5.17
CA LEU A 105 -8.57 3.20 -5.79
C LEU A 105 -8.90 4.70 -5.79
N ALA A 106 -10.12 5.08 -6.16
CA ALA A 106 -10.55 6.47 -6.13
C ALA A 106 -10.43 7.06 -4.72
N ALA A 107 -10.89 6.33 -3.70
CA ALA A 107 -10.78 6.73 -2.31
C ALA A 107 -9.31 6.84 -1.85
N LEU A 108 -8.44 5.92 -2.28
CA LEU A 108 -7.02 5.96 -1.98
C LEU A 108 -6.33 7.20 -2.59
N LEU A 109 -6.62 7.51 -3.85
CA LEU A 109 -6.07 8.68 -4.55
C LEU A 109 -6.52 9.98 -3.88
N LEU A 110 -7.79 10.08 -3.52
CA LEU A 110 -8.31 11.23 -2.79
C LEU A 110 -7.62 11.39 -1.43
N ALA A 111 -7.51 10.32 -0.65
CA ALA A 111 -6.86 10.36 0.66
C ALA A 111 -5.37 10.76 0.56
N ARG A 112 -4.65 10.31 -0.46
CA ARG A 112 -3.27 10.75 -0.75
C ARG A 112 -3.22 12.24 -1.10
N THR A 113 -4.14 12.70 -1.95
CA THR A 113 -4.19 14.11 -2.37
C THR A 113 -4.50 15.04 -1.20
N GLU A 114 -5.42 14.64 -0.31
CA GLU A 114 -5.73 15.35 0.93
C GLU A 114 -4.54 15.37 1.90
N LEU A 115 -3.79 14.26 1.99
CA LEU A 115 -2.56 14.20 2.78
C LEU A 115 -1.52 15.16 2.21
N ASP A 116 -1.26 15.12 0.90
CA ASP A 116 -0.30 15.99 0.23
C ASP A 116 -0.65 17.47 0.37
N ALA A 117 -1.94 17.81 0.28
CA ALA A 117 -2.42 19.17 0.49
C ALA A 117 -2.15 19.65 1.93
N ARG A 118 -2.39 18.79 2.92
CA ARG A 118 -2.09 19.09 4.33
C ARG A 118 -0.59 19.17 4.60
N SER A 119 0.21 18.29 4.02
CA SER A 119 1.68 18.33 4.11
C SER A 119 2.23 19.64 3.55
N ARG A 120 1.69 20.12 2.40
CA ARG A 120 2.07 21.45 1.86
C ARG A 120 1.68 22.60 2.78
N ALA A 121 0.61 22.48 3.56
CA ALA A 121 0.17 23.53 4.48
C ALA A 121 1.07 23.68 5.72
N VAL A 122 1.90 22.66 6.04
CA VAL A 122 2.93 22.74 7.10
C VAL A 122 4.12 23.62 6.66
N LEU A 123 4.31 23.78 5.35
CA LEU A 123 5.41 24.56 4.79
C LEU A 123 5.13 26.06 4.84
N SER A 124 6.19 26.83 5.06
CA SER A 124 6.12 28.29 4.97
C SER A 124 5.77 28.74 3.54
N PRO A 125 5.21 29.95 3.35
CA PRO A 125 4.94 30.49 2.01
C PRO A 125 6.20 30.52 1.12
N ALA A 126 7.37 30.86 1.68
CA ALA A 126 8.63 30.87 0.95
C ALA A 126 9.05 29.47 0.50
N GLN A 127 8.97 28.47 1.40
CA GLN A 127 9.22 27.07 1.06
C GLN A 127 8.27 26.57 -0.04
N ARG A 128 6.99 26.95 0.00
CA ARG A 128 6.03 26.57 -1.07
C ARG A 128 6.41 27.15 -2.43
N GLN A 129 6.89 28.40 -2.49
CA GLN A 129 7.35 29.03 -3.73
C GLN A 129 8.58 28.32 -4.31
N THR A 130 9.53 27.91 -3.47
CA THR A 130 10.69 27.12 -3.90
C THR A 130 10.26 25.78 -4.52
N LEU A 131 9.32 25.06 -3.88
CA LEU A 131 8.75 23.82 -4.43
C LEU A 131 8.08 24.02 -5.79
N GLU A 132 7.36 25.12 -5.97
CA GLU A 132 6.67 25.43 -7.23
C GLU A 132 7.66 25.78 -8.34
N ALA A 133 8.72 26.53 -8.01
CA ALA A 133 9.80 26.87 -8.94
C ALA A 133 10.56 25.62 -9.42
N GLU A 134 10.95 24.73 -8.51
CA GLU A 134 11.65 23.48 -8.85
C GLU A 134 10.77 22.55 -9.71
N ARG A 135 9.46 22.48 -9.42
CA ARG A 135 8.52 21.68 -10.22
C ARG A 135 8.35 22.23 -11.64
N ALA A 136 8.39 23.55 -11.81
CA ALA A 136 8.34 24.20 -13.11
C ALA A 136 9.61 23.90 -13.92
N GLU A 137 10.77 23.89 -13.27
CA GLU A 137 12.07 23.61 -13.89
C GLU A 137 12.29 22.13 -14.23
N ALA A 138 11.82 21.22 -13.37
CA ALA A 138 11.91 19.78 -13.58
C ALA A 138 10.95 19.23 -14.67
N ARG A 139 10.03 20.06 -15.18
CA ARG A 139 9.18 19.67 -16.31
C ARG A 139 10.02 19.77 -17.59
N PRO A 140 10.24 18.66 -18.34
CA PRO A 140 10.92 18.74 -19.62
C PRO A 140 10.13 19.72 -20.50
N GLY A 141 10.80 20.73 -21.04
CA GLY A 141 10.18 21.61 -22.02
C GLY A 141 9.59 20.78 -23.17
N PRO A 142 8.49 21.22 -23.81
CA PRO A 142 7.95 20.56 -24.99
C PRO A 142 9.00 20.65 -26.12
N GLY A 143 9.84 19.62 -26.23
CA GLY A 143 10.96 19.60 -27.18
C GLY A 143 12.07 18.58 -26.90
N ALA A 144 12.15 17.98 -25.70
CA ALA A 144 13.12 16.92 -25.42
C ALA A 144 12.53 15.53 -25.73
N GLY A 145 12.45 15.20 -27.02
CA GLY A 145 12.38 13.80 -27.49
C GLY A 145 13.79 13.30 -27.86
N PRO A 146 14.03 11.98 -27.94
CA PRO A 146 15.20 11.45 -28.63
C PRO A 146 15.17 11.76 -30.13
#